data_AF-A0A1A1YXG1-F1
#
_entry.id   AF-A0A1A1YXG1-F1
#
_cell.length_a   1.000
_cell.length_b   1.000
_cell.length_c   1.000
_cell.angle_alpha   90.00
_cell.angle_beta   90.00
_cell.angle_gamma   90.00
#
_symmetry.space_group_name_H-M   'P 1'
#
loop_
_entity.id
_entity.type
_entity.pdbx_description
1 polymer ?
#
loop_
_entity_poly.entity_id
_entity_poly.type
_entity_poly.pdbx_seq_one_letter_code
_entity_poly.pdbx_strand_id
1 'polypeptide(L)'
;MSSKESTMRRLLAGLGIAAAMCAAAPAYAEPTPDPHMPNMQAGYCPGGGMGSQISLAYCDGVPYPDGTFWHAIQYGAPMIGHPYGLLSPGLQCVVGGGPIPQPAPPGGCGGAVPPAPPPP
;
A
#
# COMPACT_ATOMS: atom_id res chain seq x y z
N MET A 1 27.34 -31.06 -48.87
CA MET A 1 27.46 -30.04 -47.81
C MET A 1 26.17 -29.27 -47.50
N SER A 2 25.00 -29.62 -48.06
CA SER A 2 23.76 -28.82 -47.91
C SER A 2 22.85 -29.17 -46.72
N SER A 3 23.05 -30.32 -46.06
CA SER A 3 22.16 -30.80 -44.98
C SER A 3 22.51 -30.22 -43.59
N LYS A 4 23.77 -29.83 -43.35
CA LYS A 4 24.25 -29.28 -42.06
C LYS A 4 23.81 -27.84 -41.79
N GLU A 5 23.67 -27.01 -42.84
CA GLU A 5 23.29 -25.59 -42.68
C GLU A 5 21.83 -25.39 -42.27
N SER A 6 20.91 -26.24 -42.74
CA SER A 6 19.48 -26.14 -42.43
C SER A 6 19.20 -26.45 -40.96
N THR A 7 19.89 -27.46 -40.39
CA THR A 7 19.78 -27.84 -38.98
C THR A 7 20.33 -26.78 -38.03
N MET A 8 21.44 -26.13 -38.41
CA MET A 8 22.08 -25.09 -37.59
C MET A 8 21.24 -23.80 -37.51
N ARG A 9 20.59 -23.41 -38.61
CA ARG A 9 19.66 -22.25 -38.63
C ARG A 9 18.40 -22.50 -37.80
N ARG A 10 17.89 -23.73 -37.77
CA ARG A 10 16.71 -24.12 -36.95
C ARG A 10 17.02 -24.14 -35.45
N LEU A 11 18.21 -24.58 -35.06
CA LEU A 11 18.66 -24.58 -33.65
C LEU A 11 18.86 -23.16 -33.10
N LEU A 12 19.38 -22.24 -33.92
CA LEU A 12 19.56 -20.84 -33.52
C LEU A 12 18.22 -20.09 -33.36
N ALA A 13 17.22 -20.40 -34.19
CA ALA A 13 15.89 -19.78 -34.09
C ALA A 13 15.08 -20.27 -32.88
N GLY A 14 15.25 -21.53 -32.46
CA GLY A 14 14.57 -22.08 -31.29
C GLY A 14 15.09 -21.54 -29.95
N LEU A 15 16.39 -21.23 -29.86
CA LEU A 15 17.00 -20.77 -28.62
C LEU A 15 16.63 -19.32 -28.26
N GLY A 16 16.37 -18.47 -29.26
CA GLY A 16 16.02 -17.06 -29.05
C GLY A 16 14.65 -16.83 -28.42
N ILE A 17 13.68 -17.72 -28.68
CA ILE A 17 12.29 -17.56 -28.21
C ILE A 17 12.14 -18.00 -26.75
N ALA A 18 12.87 -19.03 -26.31
CA ALA A 18 12.81 -19.53 -24.94
C ALA A 18 13.44 -18.57 -23.91
N ALA A 19 14.44 -17.79 -24.30
CA ALA A 19 15.11 -16.85 -23.40
C ALA A 19 14.27 -15.60 -23.08
N ALA A 20 13.32 -15.23 -23.94
CA ALA A 20 12.49 -14.03 -23.75
C ALA A 20 11.37 -14.23 -22.71
N MET A 21 10.89 -15.45 -22.49
CA MET A 21 9.77 -15.71 -21.57
C MET A 21 10.18 -15.76 -20.09
N CYS A 22 11.47 -15.95 -19.79
CA CYS A 22 11.97 -15.98 -18.41
C CYS A 22 12.36 -14.59 -17.86
N ALA A 23 12.30 -13.54 -18.68
CA ALA A 23 12.67 -12.18 -18.29
C ALA A 23 11.49 -11.33 -17.79
N ALA A 24 10.27 -11.89 -17.74
CA ALA A 24 9.16 -11.26 -17.06
C ALA A 24 9.32 -11.46 -15.55
N ALA A 25 10.27 -10.73 -14.95
CA ALA A 25 10.24 -10.51 -13.51
C ALA A 25 8.85 -9.94 -13.18
N PRO A 26 8.12 -10.47 -12.19
CA PRO A 26 6.94 -9.80 -11.71
C PRO A 26 7.37 -8.39 -11.30
N ALA A 27 6.89 -7.39 -12.02
CA ALA A 27 6.97 -6.02 -11.59
C ALA A 27 6.07 -5.93 -10.35
N TYR A 28 6.65 -6.22 -9.19
CA TYR A 28 6.12 -5.72 -7.93
C TYR A 28 6.20 -4.20 -8.06
N ALA A 29 5.13 -3.60 -8.56
CA ALA A 29 4.95 -2.17 -8.41
C ALA A 29 4.90 -1.98 -6.90
N GLU A 30 6.01 -1.51 -6.32
CA GLU A 30 5.97 -1.02 -4.95
C GLU A 30 4.80 -0.03 -4.90
N PRO A 31 3.84 -0.20 -3.98
CA PRO A 31 2.70 0.69 -3.89
C PRO A 31 3.26 2.11 -3.86
N THR A 32 2.94 2.89 -4.90
CA THR A 32 3.37 4.28 -4.93
C THR A 32 2.87 4.89 -3.62
N PRO A 33 3.74 5.55 -2.83
CA PRO A 33 3.34 6.06 -1.52
C PRO A 33 2.06 6.85 -1.66
N ASP A 34 1.00 6.40 -1.00
CA ASP A 34 -0.30 6.99 -1.19
C ASP A 34 -0.25 8.46 -0.78
N PRO A 35 -0.53 9.42 -1.69
CA PRO A 35 -0.40 10.84 -1.39
C PRO A 35 -1.39 11.31 -0.31
N HIS A 36 -2.42 10.52 -0.04
CA HIS A 36 -3.40 10.76 1.02
C HIS A 36 -2.95 10.25 2.38
N MET A 37 -1.88 9.45 2.47
CA MET A 37 -1.45 8.83 3.71
C MET A 37 -0.68 9.82 4.61
N PRO A 38 -1.05 9.96 5.89
CA PRO A 38 -0.34 10.80 6.84
C PRO A 38 0.98 10.15 7.27
N ASN A 39 1.91 10.96 7.76
CA ASN A 39 3.15 10.50 8.36
C ASN A 39 3.39 11.20 9.69
N MET A 40 2.95 10.56 10.79
CA MET A 40 3.14 11.08 12.15
C MET A 40 4.61 11.26 12.54
N GLN A 41 5.48 10.36 12.08
CA GLN A 41 6.91 10.41 12.42
C GLN A 41 7.59 11.63 11.78
N ALA A 42 7.11 12.05 10.61
CA ALA A 42 7.53 13.29 9.95
C ALA A 42 6.70 14.52 10.36
N GLY A 43 5.72 14.38 11.26
CA GLY A 43 4.78 15.46 11.61
C GLY A 43 3.88 15.91 10.46
N TYR A 44 3.71 15.09 9.42
CA TYR A 44 2.92 15.40 8.24
C TYR A 44 1.48 14.90 8.42
N CYS A 45 0.59 15.83 8.80
CA CYS A 45 -0.84 15.59 9.05
C CYS A 45 -1.71 16.50 8.17
N PRO A 46 -1.77 16.25 6.84
CA PRO A 46 -2.41 17.15 5.89
C PRO A 46 -3.93 17.26 6.06
N GLY A 47 -4.59 16.23 6.61
CA GLY A 47 -6.01 16.24 6.97
C GLY A 47 -6.31 16.92 8.31
N GLY A 48 -5.26 17.27 9.07
CA GLY A 48 -5.38 17.84 10.42
C GLY A 48 -4.95 16.88 11.52
N GLY A 49 -5.01 17.37 12.76
CA GLY A 49 -4.58 16.66 13.95
C GLY A 49 -3.31 17.24 14.57
N MET A 50 -2.99 16.72 15.75
CA MET A 50 -1.81 17.11 16.51
C MET A 50 -0.87 15.92 16.54
N GLY A 51 0.01 15.82 15.55
CA GLY A 51 1.06 14.81 15.52
C GLY A 51 1.94 14.91 16.78
N SER A 52 2.30 13.78 17.35
CA SER A 52 3.27 13.71 18.45
C SER A 52 4.09 12.44 18.29
N GLN A 53 5.40 12.56 18.53
CA GLN A 53 6.32 11.42 18.49
C GLN A 53 6.31 10.59 19.78
N ILE A 54 5.71 11.09 20.87
CA ILE A 54 5.83 10.45 22.21
C ILE A 54 4.55 10.46 23.05
N SER A 55 3.44 11.06 22.57
CA SER A 55 2.22 11.27 23.34
C SER A 55 0.96 10.81 22.61
N LEU A 56 -0.19 10.84 23.29
CA LEU A 56 -1.51 10.66 22.68
C LEU A 56 -1.70 11.70 21.57
N ALA A 57 -1.71 11.23 20.34
CA ALA A 57 -1.78 12.06 19.15
C ALA A 57 -2.58 11.36 18.06
N TYR A 58 -3.13 12.16 17.17
CA TYR A 58 -3.71 11.67 15.93
C TYR A 58 -3.27 12.54 14.76
N CYS A 59 -3.31 11.96 13.58
CA CYS A 59 -2.84 12.57 12.35
C CYS A 59 -3.68 12.04 11.20
N ASP A 60 -4.36 12.96 10.53
CA ASP A 60 -5.26 12.66 9.43
C ASP A 60 -4.58 12.88 8.10
N GLY A 61 -4.88 11.97 7.18
CA GLY A 61 -4.53 12.03 5.78
C GLY A 61 -5.42 12.98 4.98
N VAL A 62 -5.06 13.24 3.73
CA VAL A 62 -5.93 13.99 2.82
C VAL A 62 -7.16 13.12 2.52
N PRO A 63 -8.40 13.62 2.64
CA PRO A 63 -9.56 12.86 2.26
C PRO A 63 -9.56 12.48 0.78
N TYR A 64 -9.98 11.25 0.50
CA TYR A 64 -10.26 10.80 -0.86
C TYR A 64 -11.60 11.39 -1.34
N PRO A 65 -11.87 11.35 -2.67
CA PRO A 65 -13.14 11.84 -3.22
C PRO A 65 -14.39 11.12 -2.69
N ASP A 66 -14.25 9.90 -2.19
CA ASP A 66 -15.31 9.12 -1.54
C ASP A 66 -15.56 9.52 -0.07
N GLY A 67 -14.80 10.50 0.44
CA GLY A 67 -14.90 11.00 1.82
C GLY A 67 -14.19 10.12 2.86
N THR A 68 -13.54 9.05 2.44
CA THR A 68 -12.69 8.24 3.32
C THR A 68 -11.33 8.90 3.49
N PHE A 69 -10.60 8.57 4.55
CA PHE A 69 -9.25 9.06 4.78
C PHE A 69 -8.47 8.12 5.69
N TRP A 70 -7.14 8.23 5.63
CA TRP A 70 -6.25 7.55 6.55
C TRP A 70 -6.19 8.29 7.88
N HIS A 71 -6.52 7.61 8.96
CA HIS A 71 -6.46 8.13 10.32
C HIS A 71 -5.40 7.37 11.10
N ALA A 72 -4.32 8.05 11.47
CA ALA A 72 -3.29 7.47 12.31
C ALA A 72 -3.51 7.92 13.75
N ILE A 73 -3.55 6.99 14.69
CA ILE A 73 -3.53 7.28 16.12
C ILE A 73 -2.19 6.81 16.68
N GLN A 74 -1.63 7.53 17.65
CA GLN A 74 -0.45 7.12 18.40
C GLN A 74 -0.74 7.16 19.90
N TYR A 75 -0.41 6.06 20.59
CA TYR A 75 -0.50 5.93 22.03
C TYR A 75 0.88 5.63 22.62
N GLY A 76 1.52 6.67 23.14
CA GLY A 76 2.86 6.58 23.75
C GLY A 76 3.99 6.65 22.74
N ALA A 77 5.19 6.22 23.13
CA ALA A 77 6.37 6.27 22.28
C ALA A 77 6.42 5.11 21.27
N PRO A 78 6.92 5.34 20.04
CA PRO A 78 7.11 4.30 19.04
C PRO A 78 8.17 3.32 19.51
N MET A 79 7.94 2.04 19.22
CA MET A 79 8.87 0.94 19.51
C MET A 79 9.14 0.16 18.23
N ILE A 80 10.21 -0.64 18.21
CA ILE A 80 10.52 -1.52 17.07
C ILE A 80 9.30 -2.43 16.82
N GLY A 81 8.79 -2.43 15.59
CA GLY A 81 7.58 -3.17 15.20
C GLY A 81 6.24 -2.48 15.55
N HIS A 82 6.27 -1.40 16.32
CA HIS A 82 5.08 -0.65 16.75
C HIS A 82 5.30 0.86 16.55
N PRO A 83 5.23 1.34 15.29
CA PRO A 83 5.54 2.73 14.94
C PRO A 83 4.58 3.77 15.54
N TYR A 84 3.45 3.32 16.10
CA TYR A 84 2.44 4.16 16.72
C TYR A 84 2.29 3.89 18.23
N GLY A 85 3.20 3.11 18.82
CA GLY A 85 3.13 2.64 20.20
C GLY A 85 2.40 1.31 20.36
N LEU A 86 2.67 0.61 21.47
CA LEU A 86 2.24 -0.78 21.70
C LEU A 86 0.71 -0.96 21.75
N LEU A 87 0.00 0.06 22.21
CA LEU A 87 -1.45 0.00 22.41
C LEU A 87 -2.23 0.70 21.29
N SER A 88 -1.53 1.32 20.34
CA SER A 88 -2.21 2.11 19.33
C SER A 88 -2.88 1.22 18.28
N PRO A 89 -4.11 1.54 17.85
CA PRO A 89 -4.71 0.94 16.66
C PRO A 89 -3.93 1.30 15.38
N GLY A 90 -3.03 2.28 15.45
CA GLY A 90 -2.14 2.66 14.36
C GLY A 90 -2.86 3.38 13.23
N LEU A 91 -2.44 3.08 12.00
CA LEU A 91 -3.02 3.63 10.79
C LEU A 91 -4.28 2.86 10.41
N GLN A 92 -5.40 3.56 10.30
CA GLN A 92 -6.70 3.01 9.99
C GLN A 92 -7.30 3.72 8.78
N CYS A 93 -7.98 2.97 7.92
CA CYS A 93 -8.81 3.55 6.87
C CYS A 93 -10.22 3.78 7.40
N VAL A 94 -10.66 5.03 7.47
CA VAL A 94 -11.90 5.41 8.14
C VAL A 94 -12.76 6.35 7.29
N VAL A 95 -14.02 6.46 7.68
CA VAL A 95 -14.98 7.44 7.16
C VAL A 95 -15.55 8.27 8.31
N GLY A 96 -15.60 9.59 8.10
CA GLY A 96 -16.04 10.57 9.11
C GLY A 96 -14.97 10.95 10.15
N GLY A 97 -15.09 12.15 10.73
CA GLY A 97 -14.09 12.79 11.61
C GLY A 97 -14.56 13.02 13.06
N GLY A 98 -15.35 12.08 13.60
CA GLY A 98 -15.77 12.11 15.01
C GLY A 98 -14.72 11.50 15.95
N PRO A 99 -14.91 11.60 17.28
CA PRO A 99 -13.98 11.02 18.27
C PRO A 99 -13.86 9.50 18.19
N ILE A 100 -14.83 8.83 17.56
CA ILE A 100 -14.79 7.41 17.22
C ILE A 100 -15.01 7.28 15.70
N PRO A 101 -13.93 7.30 14.91
CA PRO A 101 -14.03 7.16 13.46
C PRO A 101 -14.57 5.78 13.11
N GLN A 102 -15.42 5.72 12.07
CA GLN A 102 -16.00 4.45 11.61
C GLN A 102 -15.09 3.83 10.55
N PRO A 103 -14.96 2.48 10.49
CA PRO A 103 -14.25 1.83 9.40
C PRO A 103 -14.81 2.26 8.05
N ALA A 104 -13.93 2.55 7.09
CA ALA A 104 -14.37 2.90 5.75
C ALA A 104 -15.11 1.73 5.08
N PRO A 105 -16.08 2.03 4.20
CA PRO A 105 -16.77 1.00 3.42
C PRO A 105 -15.81 0.28 2.46
N PRO A 106 -16.20 -0.90 1.94
CA PRO A 106 -15.45 -1.58 0.90
C PRO A 106 -15.17 -0.67 -0.31
N GLY A 107 -13.93 -0.68 -0.79
CA GLY A 107 -13.45 0.25 -1.83
C GLY A 107 -12.92 1.58 -1.28
N GLY A 108 -13.06 1.84 0.03
CA GLY A 108 -12.53 3.02 0.71
C GLY A 108 -11.00 3.07 0.82
N CYS A 109 -10.50 4.26 1.16
CA CYS A 109 -9.10 4.70 1.13
C CYS A 109 -8.35 4.19 -0.09
N GLY A 110 -8.70 4.74 -1.24
CA GLY A 110 -8.03 4.43 -2.51
C GLY A 110 -8.20 2.98 -2.98
N GLY A 111 -9.21 2.26 -2.46
CA GLY A 111 -9.43 0.85 -2.77
C GLY A 111 -8.68 -0.13 -1.86
N ALA A 112 -8.06 0.34 -0.78
CA ALA A 112 -7.35 -0.52 0.17
C ALA A 112 -8.31 -1.41 0.99
N VAL A 113 -9.56 -1.00 1.19
CA VAL A 113 -10.56 -1.81 1.91
C VAL A 113 -11.12 -2.89 0.99
N PRO A 114 -10.93 -4.19 1.29
CA PRO A 114 -11.39 -5.27 0.42
C PRO A 114 -12.92 -5.36 0.36
N PRO A 115 -13.48 -5.90 -0.74
CA PRO A 115 -14.91 -6.21 -0.82
C PRO A 115 -15.32 -7.16 0.30
N ALA A 116 -16.55 -7.00 0.79
CA ALA A 116 -17.12 -7.96 1.73
C ALA A 116 -17.14 -9.37 1.08
N PRO A 117 -16.86 -10.43 1.85
CA PRO A 117 -17.01 -11.79 1.34
C PRO A 117 -18.44 -12.02 0.82
N PRO A 118 -18.63 -12.82 -0.24
CA PRO A 118 -19.97 -13.17 -0.69
C PRO A 118 -20.74 -13.89 0.44
N PRO A 119 -22.08 -13.76 0.48
CA PRO A 119 -22.90 -14.47 1.47
C PRO A 119 -22.73 -15.99 1.33
N PRO A 120 -22.89 -16.76 2.42
CA PRO A 120 -22.75 -18.21 2.43
C PRO A 120 -23.81 -18.92 1.58
#